data_AF-A0A6J7LC13-F1
#
_entry.id   AF-A0A6J7LC13-F1
#
_cell.length_a   1.000
_cell.length_b   1.000
_cell.length_c   1.000
_cell.angle_alpha   90.00
_cell.angle_beta   90.00
_cell.angle_gamma   90.00
#
_symmetry.space_group_name_H-M   'P 1'
#
loop_
_entity.id
_entity.type
_entity.pdbx_description
1 polymer ?
#
loop_
_entity_poly.entity_id
_entity_poly.type
_entity_poly.pdbx_seq_one_letter_code
_entity_poly.pdbx_strand_id
1 'polypeptide(L)'
;MDSPNFPLTVEAAIRALTAVSDLSNIASVTSIKDGNDKSHAIGLGQMNLHGYLARERIHYGSDEGVDFTNIYFYTILFHALTASNKIAKERNKTFVGFEKSKYASGEFFKKYIEKEWKPKTARVAQLFTESNIAIPTQDDWKALSEEIKQHGIYNQNLQAVPPTGSISYINNSTSSIHPVASKIEIRKEGKLGRVYYPAPYLTNDNLEYYADAYEIGPEKIIATYAAATQHVDQGLSLTLFFKDTATTRDINKAQITAWKAGIKTIYYIRIRQMALEGTEVSDCVSCML
;
A
#
# COMPACT_ATOMS: atom_id res chain seq x y z
N MET A 1 -2.22 12.50 -2.53
CA MET A 1 -2.10 13.36 -3.72
C MET A 1 -2.64 14.75 -3.41
N ASP A 2 -3.83 14.87 -2.81
CA ASP A 2 -4.45 16.17 -2.51
C ASP A 2 -3.89 16.95 -1.30
N SER A 3 -2.76 16.51 -0.73
CA SER A 3 -2.17 17.19 0.43
C SER A 3 -1.37 18.41 -0.03
N PRO A 4 -1.52 19.59 0.61
CA PRO A 4 -0.72 20.77 0.27
C PRO A 4 0.78 20.57 0.59
N ASN A 5 1.12 19.60 1.44
CA ASN A 5 2.50 19.27 1.77
C ASN A 5 2.65 17.75 1.93
N PHE A 6 2.89 17.08 0.81
CA PHE A 6 3.07 15.64 0.76
C PHE A 6 4.23 15.13 1.65
N PRO A 7 5.44 15.73 1.63
CA PRO A 7 6.52 15.32 2.52
C PRO A 7 6.16 15.37 4.01
N LEU A 8 5.46 16.43 4.44
CA LEU A 8 5.03 16.59 5.83
C LEU A 8 4.01 15.52 6.24
N THR A 9 3.10 15.12 5.33
CA THR A 9 2.17 14.02 5.58
C THR A 9 2.91 12.72 5.91
N VAL A 10 3.94 12.39 5.13
CA VAL A 10 4.75 11.18 5.35
C VAL A 10 5.55 11.30 6.64
N GLU A 11 6.22 12.43 6.88
CA GLU A 11 7.02 12.66 8.09
C GLU A 11 6.17 12.56 9.36
N ALA A 12 4.99 13.18 9.37
CA ALA A 12 4.06 13.12 10.50
C ALA A 12 3.64 11.67 10.80
N ALA A 13 3.32 10.88 9.78
CA ALA A 13 2.95 9.47 9.93
C ALA A 13 4.11 8.62 10.47
N ILE A 14 5.33 8.81 9.95
CA ILE A 14 6.53 8.11 10.45
C ILE A 14 6.79 8.44 11.91
N ARG A 15 6.71 9.72 12.30
CA ARG A 15 6.89 10.16 13.70
C ARG A 15 5.81 9.59 14.61
N ALA A 16 4.54 9.59 14.18
CA ALA A 16 3.44 9.03 14.96
C ALA A 16 3.61 7.53 15.19
N LEU A 17 3.95 6.77 14.15
CA LEU A 17 4.22 5.33 14.27
C LEU A 17 5.47 5.05 15.12
N THR A 18 6.51 5.87 14.98
CA THR A 18 7.72 5.77 15.80
C THR A 18 7.41 6.01 17.27
N ALA A 19 6.55 6.99 17.59
CA ALA A 19 6.12 7.23 18.96
C ALA A 19 5.36 6.04 19.55
N VAL A 20 4.53 5.34 18.77
CA VAL A 20 3.87 4.10 19.20
C VAL A 20 4.92 3.03 19.55
N SER A 21 5.94 2.85 18.72
CA SER A 21 7.04 1.92 19.02
C SER A 21 7.80 2.33 20.29
N ASP A 22 8.19 3.61 20.43
CA ASP A 22 8.95 4.09 21.58
C ASP A 22 8.18 3.97 22.91
N LEU A 23 6.86 4.19 22.89
CA LEU A 23 6.00 4.11 24.07
C LEU A 23 5.59 2.67 24.40
N SER A 24 5.78 1.72 23.49
CA SER A 24 5.40 0.32 23.67
C SER A 24 6.36 -0.40 24.61
N ASN A 25 5.82 -0.98 25.68
CA ASN A 25 6.58 -1.80 26.63
C ASN A 25 5.84 -3.10 26.95
N ILE A 26 6.14 -4.15 26.21
CA ILE A 26 5.54 -5.48 26.39
C ILE A 26 6.35 -6.29 27.40
N ALA A 27 6.28 -5.89 28.68
CA ALA A 27 7.06 -6.50 29.76
C ALA A 27 6.75 -7.99 29.99
N SER A 28 5.57 -8.46 29.58
CA SER A 28 5.17 -9.87 29.67
C SER A 28 5.97 -10.78 28.73
N VAL A 29 6.63 -10.24 27.70
CA VAL A 29 7.42 -11.01 26.75
C VAL A 29 8.70 -10.24 26.43
N THR A 30 9.77 -10.51 27.18
CA THR A 30 11.03 -9.74 27.12
C THR A 30 11.64 -9.68 25.72
N SER A 31 11.56 -10.75 24.93
CA SER A 31 12.06 -10.76 23.55
C SER A 31 11.31 -9.80 22.62
N ILE A 32 10.02 -9.58 22.83
CA ILE A 32 9.22 -8.62 22.06
C ILE A 32 9.62 -7.19 22.43
N LYS A 33 9.77 -6.92 23.74
CA LYS A 33 10.25 -5.62 24.22
C LYS A 33 11.64 -5.30 23.65
N ASP A 34 12.58 -6.23 23.79
CA ASP A 34 13.96 -6.08 23.32
C ASP A 34 14.02 -5.91 21.80
N GLY A 35 13.24 -6.68 21.04
CA GLY A 35 13.13 -6.53 19.60
C GLY A 35 12.63 -5.15 19.18
N ASN A 36 11.58 -4.63 19.83
CA ASN A 36 11.05 -3.29 19.57
C ASN A 36 12.07 -2.19 19.94
N ASP A 37 12.68 -2.26 21.13
CA ASP A 37 13.66 -1.29 21.61
C ASP A 37 14.92 -1.21 20.73
N LYS A 38 15.29 -2.33 20.11
CA LYS A 38 16.46 -2.43 19.23
C LYS A 38 16.17 -1.99 17.80
N SER A 39 15.02 -2.36 17.26
CA SER A 39 14.69 -2.17 15.85
C SER A 39 13.97 -0.85 15.57
N HIS A 40 13.16 -0.36 16.51
CA HIS A 40 12.22 0.73 16.29
C HIS A 40 11.39 0.53 15.01
N ALA A 41 11.11 -0.73 14.66
CA ALA A 41 10.45 -1.10 13.42
C ALA A 41 8.99 -0.62 13.42
N ILE A 42 8.58 -0.04 12.31
CA ILE A 42 7.21 0.47 12.10
C ILE A 42 6.64 -0.06 10.78
N GLY A 43 5.34 0.12 10.56
CA GLY A 43 4.66 -0.31 9.33
C GLY A 43 3.73 0.77 8.79
N LEU A 44 4.28 1.69 8.00
CA LEU A 44 3.49 2.66 7.24
C LEU A 44 2.83 1.96 6.04
N GLY A 45 1.51 1.85 6.08
CA GLY A 45 0.69 1.27 5.02
C GLY A 45 -0.02 2.31 4.16
N GLN A 46 -0.51 1.86 3.01
CA GLN A 46 -1.32 2.68 2.10
C GLN A 46 -2.70 2.03 1.92
N MET A 47 -3.72 2.85 1.69
CA MET A 47 -5.07 2.41 1.38
C MET A 47 -5.73 3.35 0.36
N ASN A 48 -6.94 3.02 -0.09
CA ASN A 48 -7.71 3.81 -1.05
C ASN A 48 -7.17 3.84 -2.49
N LEU A 49 -6.27 2.94 -2.89
CA LEU A 49 -5.70 2.99 -4.24
C LEU A 49 -6.79 2.92 -5.32
N HIS A 50 -7.70 1.96 -5.21
CA HIS A 50 -8.75 1.79 -6.20
C HIS A 50 -9.72 2.99 -6.23
N GLY A 51 -10.08 3.52 -5.05
CA GLY A 51 -10.91 4.73 -4.97
C GLY A 51 -10.25 5.94 -5.61
N TYR A 52 -8.94 6.13 -5.39
CA TYR A 52 -8.18 7.21 -6.03
C TYR A 52 -8.10 7.03 -7.56
N LEU A 53 -7.72 5.85 -8.04
CA LEU A 53 -7.65 5.58 -9.48
C LEU A 53 -9.02 5.81 -10.15
N ALA A 54 -10.10 5.34 -9.53
CA ALA A 54 -11.44 5.52 -10.08
C ALA A 54 -11.90 6.98 -10.10
N ARG A 55 -11.56 7.75 -9.06
CA ARG A 55 -11.79 9.21 -9.03
C ARG A 55 -11.08 9.91 -10.19
N GLU A 56 -9.84 9.52 -10.46
CA GLU A 56 -9.01 10.07 -11.55
C GLU A 56 -9.29 9.47 -12.93
N ARG A 57 -10.34 8.64 -13.04
CA ARG A 57 -10.77 7.97 -14.28
C ARG A 57 -9.72 7.03 -14.86
N ILE A 58 -9.03 6.30 -13.98
CA ILE A 58 -8.02 5.28 -14.33
C ILE A 58 -8.55 3.91 -13.92
N HIS A 59 -8.60 2.96 -14.86
CA HIS A 59 -8.98 1.59 -14.55
C HIS A 59 -7.90 0.89 -13.72
N TYR A 60 -8.31 0.16 -12.68
CA TYR A 60 -7.39 -0.63 -11.88
C TYR A 60 -6.65 -1.67 -12.75
N GLY A 61 -5.33 -1.75 -12.55
CA GLY A 61 -4.47 -2.69 -13.28
C GLY A 61 -4.26 -2.36 -14.76
N SER A 62 -4.69 -1.18 -15.20
CA SER A 62 -4.20 -0.58 -16.45
C SER A 62 -2.73 -0.18 -16.32
N ASP A 63 -2.06 0.09 -17.45
CA ASP A 63 -0.69 0.59 -17.46
C ASP A 63 -0.54 1.88 -16.64
N GLU A 64 -1.52 2.78 -16.72
CA GLU A 64 -1.57 4.02 -15.92
C GLU A 64 -1.70 3.73 -14.42
N GLY A 65 -2.56 2.80 -14.03
CA GLY A 65 -2.75 2.43 -12.63
C GLY A 65 -1.50 1.77 -12.01
N VAL A 66 -0.82 0.92 -12.77
CA VAL A 66 0.44 0.29 -12.36
C VAL A 66 1.58 1.31 -12.31
N ASP A 67 1.66 2.21 -13.29
CA ASP A 67 2.65 3.31 -13.33
C ASP A 67 2.46 4.28 -12.16
N PHE A 68 1.22 4.70 -11.88
CA PHE A 68 0.89 5.51 -10.70
C PHE A 68 1.35 4.83 -9.42
N THR A 69 1.02 3.55 -9.24
CA THR A 69 1.38 2.79 -8.04
C THR A 69 2.89 2.73 -7.86
N ASN A 70 3.63 2.46 -8.93
CA ASN A 70 5.09 2.45 -8.92
C ASN A 70 5.66 3.80 -8.44
N ILE A 71 5.31 4.89 -9.11
CA ILE A 71 5.86 6.22 -8.82
C ILE A 71 5.39 6.75 -7.46
N TYR A 72 4.15 6.47 -7.05
CA TYR A 72 3.65 6.84 -5.73
C TYR A 72 4.44 6.17 -4.61
N PHE A 73 4.64 4.85 -4.66
CA PHE A 73 5.40 4.13 -3.65
C PHE A 73 6.90 4.47 -3.67
N TYR A 74 7.46 4.78 -4.83
CA TYR A 74 8.81 5.33 -4.97
C TYR A 74 8.97 6.64 -4.18
N THR A 75 8.03 7.58 -4.36
CA THR A 75 8.04 8.88 -3.68
C THR A 75 7.76 8.75 -2.17
N ILE A 76 6.84 7.87 -1.76
CA ILE A 76 6.60 7.58 -0.34
C ILE A 76 7.87 7.04 0.33
N LEU A 77 8.56 6.09 -0.29
CA LEU A 77 9.77 5.50 0.30
C LEU A 77 10.86 6.55 0.52
N PHE A 78 11.08 7.43 -0.45
CA PHE A 78 12.06 8.51 -0.32
C PHE A 78 11.78 9.33 0.95
N HIS A 79 10.56 9.86 1.08
CA HIS A 79 10.21 10.69 2.23
C HIS A 79 10.16 9.91 3.56
N ALA A 80 9.81 8.62 3.54
CA ALA A 80 9.84 7.78 4.73
C ALA A 80 11.28 7.60 5.25
N LEU A 81 12.23 7.35 4.35
CA LEU A 81 13.66 7.26 4.68
C LEU A 81 14.21 8.61 5.15
N THR A 82 13.84 9.71 4.48
CA THR A 82 14.21 11.06 4.92
C THR A 82 13.71 11.34 6.34
N ALA A 83 12.46 11.02 6.65
CA ALA A 83 11.89 11.21 7.98
C ALA A 83 12.63 10.36 9.04
N SER A 84 12.93 9.10 8.74
CA SER A 84 13.68 8.24 9.67
C SER A 84 15.12 8.69 9.89
N ASN A 85 15.78 9.23 8.85
CA ASN A 85 17.11 9.86 8.95
C ASN A 85 17.08 11.12 9.81
N LYS A 86 16.05 11.98 9.66
CA LYS A 86 15.86 13.15 10.53
C LYS A 86 15.73 12.75 12.00
N ILE A 87 14.92 11.74 12.30
CA ILE A 87 14.76 11.23 13.68
C ILE A 87 16.11 10.72 14.21
N ALA A 88 16.91 10.03 13.38
CA ALA A 88 18.23 9.55 13.78
C ALA A 88 19.17 10.70 14.15
N LYS A 89 19.16 11.79 13.37
CA LYS A 89 19.94 13.01 13.63
C LYS A 89 19.50 13.72 14.90
N GLU A 90 18.19 13.91 15.07
CA GLU A 90 17.60 14.59 16.23
C GLU A 90 17.88 13.84 17.54
N ARG A 91 17.87 12.50 17.50
CA ARG A 91 18.05 11.65 18.68
C ARG A 91 19.48 11.14 18.85
N ASN A 92 20.35 11.41 17.88
CA ASN A 92 21.70 10.85 17.79
C ASN A 92 21.72 9.32 18.00
N LYS A 93 20.78 8.61 17.38
CA LYS A 93 20.57 7.16 17.57
C LYS A 93 20.03 6.51 16.31
N THR A 94 20.51 5.31 15.99
CA THR A 94 19.97 4.45 14.93
C THR A 94 19.35 3.19 15.53
N PHE A 95 18.66 2.41 14.70
CA PHE A 95 18.37 1.02 15.07
C PHE A 95 19.67 0.22 15.28
N VAL A 96 19.61 -0.82 16.10
CA VAL A 96 20.75 -1.68 16.43
C VAL A 96 21.16 -2.51 15.23
N GLY A 97 22.45 -2.47 14.88
CA GLY A 97 23.01 -3.19 13.72
C GLY A 97 22.90 -2.41 12.41
N PHE A 98 22.62 -1.11 12.45
CA PHE A 98 22.59 -0.23 11.27
C PHE A 98 23.84 -0.36 10.41
N GLU A 99 25.03 -0.42 11.03
CA GLU A 99 26.33 -0.50 10.37
C GLU A 99 26.52 -1.75 9.51
N LYS A 100 25.74 -2.81 9.77
CA LYS A 100 25.76 -4.07 9.00
C LYS A 100 24.69 -4.11 7.91
N SER A 101 23.86 -3.07 7.82
CA SER A 101 22.71 -3.04 6.92
C SER A 101 23.08 -2.65 5.48
N LYS A 102 22.17 -2.93 4.55
CA LYS A 102 22.24 -2.44 3.17
C LYS A 102 22.07 -0.91 3.05
N TYR A 103 21.56 -0.27 4.10
CA TYR A 103 21.50 1.19 4.18
C TYR A 103 22.91 1.77 4.42
N ALA A 104 23.65 1.23 5.40
CA ALA A 104 25.01 1.70 5.71
C ALA A 104 26.01 1.43 4.57
N SER A 105 25.94 0.27 3.92
CA SER A 105 26.81 -0.03 2.77
C SER A 105 26.43 0.73 1.49
N GLY A 106 25.24 1.33 1.44
CA GLY A 106 24.72 2.00 0.25
C GLY A 106 24.11 1.07 -0.81
N GLU A 107 24.20 -0.26 -0.64
CA GLU A 107 23.68 -1.24 -1.60
C GLU A 107 22.18 -1.04 -1.88
N PHE A 108 21.40 -0.68 -0.85
CA PHE A 108 19.97 -0.43 -0.97
C PHE A 108 19.63 0.67 -2.00
N PHE A 109 20.45 1.71 -2.07
CA PHE A 109 20.18 2.91 -2.86
C PHE A 109 20.60 2.77 -4.33
N LYS A 110 21.44 1.79 -4.68
CA LYS A 110 21.95 1.58 -6.05
C LYS A 110 20.84 1.63 -7.10
N LYS A 111 19.74 0.91 -6.85
CA LYS A 111 18.61 0.87 -7.81
C LYS A 111 17.90 2.21 -8.00
N TYR A 112 17.97 3.13 -7.04
CA TYR A 112 17.35 4.46 -7.11
C TYR A 112 18.29 5.52 -7.66
N ILE A 113 19.59 5.27 -7.59
CA ILE A 113 20.64 6.16 -8.10
C ILE A 113 21.00 5.83 -9.56
N GLU A 114 21.10 4.54 -9.90
CA GLU A 114 21.59 4.07 -11.20
C GLU A 114 20.50 4.02 -12.27
N LYS A 115 19.24 3.88 -11.85
CA LYS A 115 18.08 3.79 -12.76
C LYS A 115 17.22 5.04 -12.61
N GLU A 116 16.77 5.58 -13.75
CA GLU A 116 15.80 6.66 -13.78
C GLU A 116 14.39 6.17 -13.43
N TRP A 117 13.72 6.92 -12.55
CA TRP A 117 12.35 6.67 -12.11
C TRP A 117 11.49 7.88 -12.47
N LYS A 118 10.76 7.76 -13.58
CA LYS A 118 9.81 8.76 -14.04
C LYS A 118 8.51 8.09 -14.47
N PRO A 119 7.37 8.82 -14.44
CA PRO A 119 6.11 8.32 -14.96
C PRO A 119 6.29 7.85 -16.41
N LYS A 120 5.85 6.63 -16.69
CA LYS A 120 5.83 6.08 -18.06
C LYS A 120 4.68 6.64 -18.88
N THR A 121 3.59 7.01 -18.22
CA THR A 121 2.36 7.49 -18.84
C THR A 121 2.22 9.00 -18.64
N ALA A 122 1.71 9.70 -19.67
CA ALA A 122 1.50 11.14 -19.60
C ALA A 122 0.47 11.51 -18.51
N ARG A 123 -0.55 10.67 -18.33
CA ARG A 123 -1.58 10.87 -17.29
C ARG A 123 -0.99 10.87 -15.89
N VAL A 124 -0.06 9.96 -15.58
CA VAL A 124 0.58 9.92 -14.26
C VAL A 124 1.50 11.12 -14.07
N ALA A 125 2.26 11.55 -15.09
CA ALA A 125 3.06 12.78 -15.00
C ALA A 125 2.19 14.02 -14.71
N GLN A 126 1.01 14.10 -15.34
CA GLN A 126 0.04 15.16 -15.10
C GLN A 126 -0.47 15.12 -13.65
N LEU A 127 -0.87 13.96 -13.13
CA LEU A 127 -1.38 13.83 -11.75
C LEU A 127 -0.39 14.34 -10.69
N PHE A 128 0.89 14.00 -10.82
CA PHE A 128 1.93 14.49 -9.91
C PHE A 128 2.15 16.00 -10.04
N THR A 129 2.10 16.53 -11.26
CA THR A 129 2.24 17.97 -11.55
C THR A 129 1.08 18.76 -10.97
N GLU A 130 -0.16 18.33 -11.22
CA GLU A 130 -1.39 18.96 -10.70
C GLU A 130 -1.46 18.90 -9.17
N SER A 131 -0.93 17.83 -8.58
CA SER A 131 -0.82 17.69 -7.12
C SER A 131 0.35 18.46 -6.51
N ASN A 132 1.19 19.11 -7.32
CA ASN A 132 2.43 19.78 -6.90
C ASN A 132 3.35 18.85 -6.06
N ILE A 133 3.45 17.59 -6.45
CA ILE A 133 4.31 16.59 -5.80
C ILE A 133 5.53 16.35 -6.68
N ALA A 134 6.69 16.83 -6.22
CA ALA A 134 7.96 16.55 -6.87
C ALA A 134 8.31 15.07 -6.74
N ILE A 135 8.63 14.43 -7.87
CA ILE A 135 9.14 13.06 -7.91
C ILE A 135 10.65 13.13 -7.62
N PRO A 136 11.17 12.43 -6.60
CA PRO A 136 12.59 12.49 -6.25
C PRO A 136 13.49 12.09 -7.44
N THR A 137 14.51 12.89 -7.70
CA THR A 137 15.50 12.63 -8.75
C THR A 137 16.60 11.70 -8.24
N GLN A 138 17.43 11.19 -9.14
CA GLN A 138 18.59 10.38 -8.79
C GLN A 138 19.59 11.16 -7.93
N ASP A 139 19.71 12.48 -8.13
CA ASP A 139 20.58 13.32 -7.31
C ASP A 139 20.02 13.50 -5.90
N ASP A 140 18.70 13.61 -5.75
CA ASP A 140 18.05 13.60 -4.43
C ASP A 140 18.32 12.27 -3.69
N TRP A 141 18.25 11.14 -4.41
CA TRP A 141 18.58 9.83 -3.84
C TRP A 141 20.06 9.67 -3.48
N LYS A 142 20.98 10.22 -4.29
CA LYS A 142 22.41 10.26 -3.94
C LYS A 142 22.62 11.05 -2.66
N ALA A 143 22.03 12.25 -2.57
CA ALA A 143 22.12 13.09 -1.38
C ALA A 143 21.57 12.37 -0.14
N LEU A 144 20.38 11.76 -0.25
CA LEU A 144 19.79 10.99 0.85
C LEU A 144 20.65 9.77 1.23
N SER A 145 21.26 9.09 0.27
CA SER A 145 22.16 7.97 0.55
C SER A 145 23.38 8.41 1.36
N GLU A 146 23.97 9.57 1.06
CA GLU A 146 25.11 10.09 1.82
C GLU A 146 24.70 10.56 3.22
N GLU A 147 23.56 11.25 3.35
CA GLU A 147 22.99 11.61 4.66
C GLU A 147 22.71 10.37 5.53
N ILE A 148 22.21 9.29 4.95
CA ILE A 148 21.95 8.03 5.66
C ILE A 148 23.25 7.31 6.00
N LYS A 149 24.28 7.33 5.15
CA LYS A 149 25.59 6.76 5.51
C LYS A 149 26.22 7.51 6.69
N GLN A 150 26.07 8.83 6.73
CA GLN A 150 26.66 9.68 7.78
C GLN A 150 25.90 9.60 9.10
N HIS A 151 24.56 9.61 9.05
CA HIS A 151 23.72 9.78 10.25
C HIS A 151 22.82 8.58 10.57
N GLY A 152 22.70 7.63 9.65
CA GLY A 152 21.84 6.47 9.76
C GLY A 152 20.35 6.77 9.68
N ILE A 153 19.55 5.78 10.03
CA ILE A 153 18.10 5.89 10.16
C ILE A 153 17.66 5.32 11.51
N TYR A 154 16.59 5.87 12.08
CA TYR A 154 16.12 5.48 13.40
C TYR A 154 15.38 4.14 13.38
N ASN A 155 14.57 3.92 12.35
CA ASN A 155 13.71 2.75 12.22
C ASN A 155 14.38 1.72 11.30
N GLN A 156 14.44 0.45 11.73
CA GLN A 156 14.97 -0.64 10.92
C GLN A 156 14.08 -0.93 9.69
N ASN A 157 12.77 -0.82 9.88
CA ASN A 157 11.75 -1.06 8.87
C ASN A 157 10.71 0.06 8.89
N LEU A 158 10.19 0.41 7.71
CA LEU A 158 9.39 1.61 7.51
C LEU A 158 7.99 1.33 6.99
N GLN A 159 7.85 0.50 5.96
CA GLN A 159 6.60 0.31 5.23
C GLN A 159 6.14 -1.15 5.29
N ALA A 160 4.86 -1.32 5.55
CA ALA A 160 4.13 -2.58 5.46
C ALA A 160 2.69 -2.27 5.06
N VAL A 161 2.13 -3.00 4.09
CA VAL A 161 0.77 -2.74 3.59
C VAL A 161 -0.18 -3.84 4.08
N PRO A 162 -0.84 -3.66 5.24
CA PRO A 162 -1.84 -4.60 5.74
C PRO A 162 -3.17 -4.50 4.96
N PRO A 163 -4.09 -5.46 5.14
CA PRO A 163 -5.49 -5.20 4.82
C PRO A 163 -6.02 -4.14 5.78
N THR A 164 -6.87 -3.23 5.29
CA THR A 164 -7.56 -2.26 6.17
C THR A 164 -8.98 -2.73 6.39
N GLY A 165 -9.25 -3.25 7.60
CA GLY A 165 -10.58 -3.71 8.01
C GLY A 165 -11.53 -2.54 8.28
N SER A 166 -12.21 -2.54 9.44
CA SER A 166 -13.25 -1.55 9.73
C SER A 166 -12.79 -0.08 9.73
N ILE A 167 -11.48 0.17 9.91
CA ILE A 167 -10.90 1.53 9.81
C ILE A 167 -11.07 2.14 8.42
N SER A 168 -11.20 1.34 7.37
CA SER A 168 -11.39 1.82 6.00
C SER A 168 -12.75 2.51 5.83
N TYR A 169 -13.79 1.97 6.47
CA TYR A 169 -15.12 2.59 6.47
C TYR A 169 -15.12 3.95 7.17
N ILE A 170 -14.40 4.06 8.30
CA ILE A 170 -14.28 5.32 9.05
C ILE A 170 -13.50 6.36 8.23
N ASN A 171 -12.39 5.95 7.61
CA ASN A 171 -11.55 6.82 6.79
C ASN A 171 -12.13 7.09 5.38
N ASN A 172 -13.29 6.48 5.06
CA ASN A 172 -13.89 6.45 3.74
C ASN A 172 -12.90 6.09 2.62
N SER A 173 -12.25 4.94 2.75
CA SER A 173 -11.26 4.43 1.80
C SER A 173 -11.60 3.02 1.28
N THR A 174 -11.19 2.72 0.04
CA THR A 174 -11.16 1.31 -0.40
C THR A 174 -10.09 0.57 0.40
N SER A 175 -10.35 -0.69 0.74
CA SER A 175 -9.45 -1.49 1.56
C SER A 175 -8.09 -1.70 0.87
N SER A 176 -7.00 -1.39 1.57
CA SER A 176 -5.63 -1.55 1.10
C SER A 176 -5.39 -0.99 -0.32
N ILE A 177 -4.49 -1.61 -1.08
CA ILE A 177 -4.20 -1.27 -2.47
C ILE A 177 -4.84 -2.24 -3.50
N HIS A 178 -5.64 -3.20 -3.05
CA HIS A 178 -6.38 -4.10 -3.95
C HIS A 178 -7.70 -3.47 -4.40
N PRO A 179 -8.36 -4.02 -5.43
CA PRO A 179 -9.66 -3.52 -5.87
C PRO A 179 -10.75 -3.72 -4.81
N VAL A 180 -11.90 -3.09 -5.04
CA VAL A 180 -13.07 -3.27 -4.19
C VAL A 180 -13.64 -4.68 -4.41
N ALA A 181 -14.14 -5.31 -3.35
CA ALA A 181 -14.80 -6.61 -3.47
C ALA A 181 -16.20 -6.50 -4.09
N SER A 182 -16.83 -5.33 -3.99
CA SER A 182 -18.10 -4.96 -4.63
C SER A 182 -18.21 -3.42 -4.68
N LYS A 183 -19.08 -2.89 -5.56
CA LYS A 183 -19.33 -1.44 -5.64
C LYS A 183 -20.03 -0.92 -4.38
N ILE A 184 -21.01 -1.67 -3.89
CA ILE A 184 -21.67 -1.49 -2.59
C ILE A 184 -21.32 -2.70 -1.73
N GLU A 185 -20.54 -2.51 -0.68
CA GLU A 185 -20.19 -3.58 0.25
C GLU A 185 -21.36 -3.83 1.22
N ILE A 186 -21.69 -5.10 1.42
CA ILE A 186 -22.76 -5.53 2.34
C ILE A 186 -22.11 -6.21 3.55
N ARG A 187 -22.39 -5.68 4.74
CA ARG A 187 -21.87 -6.22 6.00
C ARG A 187 -23.00 -6.71 6.89
N LYS A 188 -22.83 -7.90 7.49
CA LYS A 188 -23.80 -8.47 8.43
C LYS A 188 -23.58 -7.91 9.83
N GLU A 189 -24.04 -6.69 10.07
CA GLU A 189 -23.86 -5.98 11.34
C GLU A 189 -25.13 -5.23 11.76
N GLY A 190 -25.24 -4.95 13.06
CA GLY A 190 -26.33 -4.17 13.65
C GLY A 190 -27.63 -4.94 13.81
N LYS A 191 -28.61 -4.31 14.47
CA LYS A 191 -29.94 -4.89 14.76
C LYS A 191 -30.74 -5.19 13.50
N LEU A 192 -30.49 -4.45 12.42
CA LEU A 192 -31.11 -4.63 11.10
C LEU A 192 -30.49 -5.81 10.31
N GLY A 193 -29.40 -6.38 10.81
CA GLY A 193 -28.71 -7.52 10.20
C GLY A 193 -27.83 -7.18 9.00
N ARG A 194 -27.95 -5.96 8.41
CA ARG A 194 -27.14 -5.51 7.26
C ARG A 194 -26.81 -4.02 7.31
N VAL A 195 -25.61 -3.69 6.83
CA VAL A 195 -25.13 -2.32 6.56
C VAL A 195 -24.55 -2.27 5.16
N TYR A 196 -24.88 -1.22 4.42
CA TYR A 196 -24.43 -0.98 3.04
C TYR A 196 -23.38 0.12 3.02
N TYR A 197 -22.25 -0.13 2.37
CA TYR A 197 -21.14 0.80 2.27
C TYR A 197 -20.78 1.04 0.80
N PRO A 198 -21.15 2.19 0.21
CA PRO A 198 -20.73 2.53 -1.15
C PRO A 198 -19.23 2.81 -1.19
N ALA A 199 -18.57 2.37 -2.27
CA ALA A 199 -17.16 2.67 -2.47
C ALA A 199 -16.90 4.20 -2.50
N PRO A 200 -15.76 4.68 -1.96
CA PRO A 200 -15.43 6.11 -1.97
C PRO A 200 -15.39 6.68 -3.38
N TYR A 201 -15.93 7.89 -3.55
CA TYR A 201 -16.06 8.61 -4.83
C TYR A 201 -16.96 7.95 -5.90
N LEU A 202 -17.68 6.87 -5.55
CA LEU A 202 -18.62 6.21 -6.46
C LEU A 202 -19.80 7.12 -6.79
N THR A 203 -20.07 7.31 -8.07
CA THR A 203 -21.25 7.99 -8.61
C THR A 203 -21.83 7.16 -9.76
N ASN A 204 -23.04 7.49 -10.21
CA ASN A 204 -23.64 6.82 -11.37
C ASN A 204 -22.83 7.05 -12.66
N ASP A 205 -22.07 8.14 -12.74
CA ASP A 205 -21.29 8.51 -13.91
C ASP A 205 -19.90 7.85 -13.97
N ASN A 206 -19.52 7.06 -12.95
CA ASN A 206 -18.18 6.46 -12.88
C ASN A 206 -18.18 4.96 -12.53
N LEU A 207 -19.33 4.29 -12.62
CA LEU A 207 -19.49 2.88 -12.27
C LEU A 207 -18.49 1.94 -12.97
N GLU A 208 -18.08 2.27 -14.19
CA GLU A 208 -17.11 1.49 -14.99
C GLU A 208 -15.70 1.43 -14.37
N TYR A 209 -15.34 2.39 -13.53
CA TYR A 209 -14.05 2.42 -12.85
C TYR A 209 -14.02 1.60 -11.55
N TYR A 210 -15.17 1.05 -11.13
CA TYR A 210 -15.31 0.21 -9.94
C TYR A 210 -15.66 -1.24 -10.32
N ALA A 211 -14.92 -1.80 -11.28
CA ALA A 211 -14.93 -3.25 -11.49
C ALA A 211 -14.48 -3.94 -10.19
N ASP A 212 -15.20 -4.98 -9.76
CA ASP A 212 -14.81 -5.66 -8.53
C ASP A 212 -13.55 -6.53 -8.74
N ALA A 213 -12.96 -6.96 -7.63
CA ALA A 213 -11.72 -7.72 -7.63
C ALA A 213 -11.83 -9.08 -8.37
N TYR A 214 -13.04 -9.66 -8.47
CA TYR A 214 -13.27 -10.91 -9.19
C TYR A 214 -13.29 -10.71 -10.71
N GLU A 215 -13.83 -9.57 -11.17
CA GLU A 215 -13.82 -9.20 -12.58
C GLU A 215 -12.45 -8.65 -13.05
N ILE A 216 -11.74 -7.93 -12.18
CA ILE A 216 -10.37 -7.47 -12.47
C ILE A 216 -9.41 -8.66 -12.57
N GLY A 217 -9.57 -9.66 -11.70
CA GLY A 217 -8.83 -10.90 -11.72
C GLY A 217 -7.40 -10.80 -11.15
N PRO A 218 -6.77 -11.96 -10.88
CA PRO A 218 -5.53 -12.05 -10.11
C PRO A 218 -4.32 -11.42 -10.81
N GLU A 219 -4.24 -11.46 -12.14
CA GLU A 219 -3.08 -10.97 -12.90
C GLU A 219 -2.85 -9.46 -12.70
N LYS A 220 -3.92 -8.66 -12.85
CA LYS A 220 -3.88 -7.22 -12.65
C LYS A 220 -3.57 -6.84 -11.20
N ILE A 221 -4.12 -7.59 -10.24
CA ILE A 221 -3.83 -7.37 -8.82
C ILE A 221 -2.35 -7.66 -8.54
N ILE A 222 -1.82 -8.78 -9.06
CA ILE A 222 -0.39 -9.13 -8.93
C ILE A 222 0.49 -8.04 -9.54
N ALA A 223 0.16 -7.51 -10.72
CA ALA A 223 0.93 -6.45 -11.37
C ALA A 223 1.01 -5.17 -10.51
N THR A 224 -0.12 -4.73 -9.96
CA THR A 224 -0.17 -3.58 -9.05
C THR A 224 0.66 -3.80 -7.78
N TYR A 225 0.54 -4.99 -7.18
CA TYR A 225 1.31 -5.33 -5.97
C TYR A 225 2.80 -5.47 -6.26
N ALA A 226 3.19 -5.98 -7.44
CA ALA A 226 4.59 -6.06 -7.85
C ALA A 226 5.20 -4.66 -7.99
N ALA A 227 4.45 -3.71 -8.58
CA ALA A 227 4.87 -2.31 -8.68
C ALA A 227 5.11 -1.67 -7.31
N ALA A 228 4.31 -1.98 -6.28
CA ALA A 228 4.55 -1.51 -4.92
C ALA A 228 5.67 -2.29 -4.19
N THR A 229 5.78 -3.61 -4.41
CA THR A 229 6.66 -4.52 -3.67
C THR A 229 8.14 -4.14 -3.77
N GLN A 230 8.56 -3.59 -4.91
CA GLN A 230 9.93 -3.13 -5.09
C GLN A 230 10.31 -1.95 -4.17
N HIS A 231 9.34 -1.21 -3.62
CA HIS A 231 9.58 -0.03 -2.78
C HIS A 231 9.21 -0.25 -1.31
N VAL A 232 8.35 -1.21 -1.00
CA VAL A 232 8.00 -1.58 0.38
C VAL A 232 9.07 -2.50 0.95
N ASP A 233 9.71 -2.13 2.07
CA ASP A 233 10.81 -2.90 2.67
C ASP A 233 10.33 -4.18 3.36
N GLN A 234 9.14 -4.19 3.98
CA GLN A 234 8.55 -5.40 4.58
C GLN A 234 7.67 -6.16 3.56
N GLY A 235 6.36 -6.26 3.79
CA GLY A 235 5.45 -7.04 2.96
C GLY A 235 4.11 -6.34 2.72
N LEU A 236 3.33 -6.92 1.80
CA LEU A 236 2.00 -6.48 1.46
C LEU A 236 1.04 -7.66 1.54
N SER A 237 -0.14 -7.45 2.12
CA SER A 237 -1.16 -8.48 2.21
C SER A 237 -1.91 -8.61 0.88
N LEU A 238 -1.38 -9.47 0.00
CA LEU A 238 -1.97 -9.76 -1.31
C LEU A 238 -3.09 -10.79 -1.19
N THR A 239 -4.32 -10.38 -1.46
CA THR A 239 -5.46 -11.30 -1.62
C THR A 239 -5.73 -11.52 -3.11
N LEU A 240 -5.82 -12.78 -3.52
CA LEU A 240 -6.22 -13.14 -4.88
C LEU A 240 -7.69 -13.53 -4.91
N PHE A 241 -8.45 -12.93 -5.83
CA PHE A 241 -9.89 -13.12 -5.95
C PHE A 241 -10.19 -13.98 -7.19
N PHE A 242 -11.00 -15.02 -7.01
CA PHE A 242 -11.36 -15.98 -8.04
C PHE A 242 -12.87 -16.16 -8.10
N LYS A 243 -13.39 -16.40 -9.29
CA LYS A 243 -14.77 -16.87 -9.48
C LYS A 243 -14.92 -18.28 -8.91
N ASP A 244 -16.15 -18.67 -8.59
CA ASP A 244 -16.52 -20.01 -8.11
C ASP A 244 -16.18 -21.14 -9.08
N THR A 245 -16.04 -20.81 -10.37
CA THR A 245 -15.60 -21.74 -11.42
C THR A 245 -14.09 -21.97 -11.49
N ALA A 246 -13.28 -21.32 -10.64
CA ALA A 246 -11.82 -21.42 -10.71
C ALA A 246 -11.31 -22.81 -10.29
N THR A 247 -10.35 -23.34 -11.03
CA THR A 247 -9.72 -24.63 -10.72
C THR A 247 -8.48 -24.45 -9.83
N THR A 248 -8.04 -25.54 -9.19
CA THR A 248 -6.76 -25.56 -8.45
C THR A 248 -5.57 -25.25 -9.36
N ARG A 249 -5.67 -25.57 -10.66
CA ARG A 249 -4.66 -25.21 -11.66
C ARG A 249 -4.60 -23.70 -11.91
N ASP A 250 -5.74 -23.01 -11.92
CA ASP A 250 -5.79 -21.55 -12.09
C ASP A 250 -5.18 -20.84 -10.88
N ILE A 251 -5.48 -21.33 -9.67
CA ILE A 251 -4.85 -20.86 -8.43
C ILE A 251 -3.33 -21.05 -8.50
N ASN A 252 -2.87 -22.25 -8.89
CA ASN A 252 -1.44 -22.54 -8.97
C ASN A 252 -0.72 -21.67 -10.02
N LYS A 253 -1.35 -21.42 -11.18
CA LYS A 253 -0.82 -20.48 -12.17
C LYS A 253 -0.66 -19.08 -11.59
N ALA A 254 -1.66 -18.57 -10.88
CA ALA A 254 -1.59 -17.24 -10.26
C ALA A 254 -0.47 -17.15 -9.20
N GLN A 255 -0.27 -18.20 -8.40
CA GLN A 255 0.83 -18.29 -7.44
C GLN A 255 2.19 -18.27 -8.14
N ILE A 256 2.35 -19.02 -9.24
CA ILE A 256 3.59 -19.01 -10.04
C ILE A 256 3.81 -17.62 -10.66
N THR A 257 2.77 -16.97 -11.17
CA THR A 257 2.85 -15.61 -11.69
C THR A 257 3.28 -14.61 -10.61
N ALA A 258 2.69 -14.69 -9.41
CA ALA A 258 3.09 -13.86 -8.27
C ALA A 258 4.56 -14.07 -7.88
N TRP A 259 5.00 -15.33 -7.80
CA TRP A 259 6.39 -15.66 -7.53
C TRP A 259 7.35 -15.08 -8.58
N LYS A 260 7.04 -15.27 -9.88
CA LYS A 260 7.84 -14.72 -10.98
C LYS A 260 7.87 -13.18 -10.98
N ALA A 261 6.80 -12.54 -10.52
CA ALA A 261 6.70 -11.09 -10.40
C ALA A 261 7.42 -10.51 -9.16
N GLY A 262 8.02 -11.37 -8.32
CA GLY A 262 8.76 -10.94 -7.13
C GLY A 262 7.87 -10.60 -5.93
N ILE A 263 6.62 -11.07 -5.91
CA ILE A 263 5.73 -10.92 -4.75
C ILE A 263 6.33 -11.65 -3.55
N LYS A 264 6.41 -10.94 -2.41
CA LYS A 264 7.00 -11.45 -1.17
C LYS A 264 6.09 -12.46 -0.44
N THR A 265 4.79 -12.19 -0.39
CA THR A 265 3.81 -13.00 0.35
C THR A 265 2.44 -12.97 -0.32
N ILE A 266 1.69 -14.08 -0.22
CA ILE A 266 0.27 -14.16 -0.54
C ILE A 266 -0.48 -14.34 0.78
N TYR A 267 -1.50 -13.52 1.03
CA TYR A 267 -2.28 -13.52 2.27
C TYR A 267 -3.45 -14.50 2.19
N TYR A 268 -4.38 -14.28 1.25
CA TYR A 268 -5.53 -15.16 1.04
C TYR A 268 -5.81 -15.43 -0.43
N ILE A 269 -6.45 -16.57 -0.66
CA ILE A 269 -7.17 -16.86 -1.89
C ILE A 269 -8.65 -16.84 -1.55
N ARG A 270 -9.40 -15.95 -2.18
CA ARG A 270 -10.83 -15.78 -1.96
C ARG A 270 -11.59 -16.22 -3.20
N ILE A 271 -12.48 -17.19 -3.02
CA ILE A 271 -13.40 -17.65 -4.05
C ILE A 271 -14.73 -16.91 -3.85
N ARG A 272 -15.34 -16.41 -4.93
CA ARG A 272 -16.65 -15.76 -4.89
C ARG A 272 -17.66 -16.76 -4.33
N GLN A 273 -18.27 -16.41 -3.20
CA GLN A 273 -19.39 -17.18 -2.65
C GLN A 273 -20.67 -16.47 -3.07
N MET A 274 -21.65 -17.21 -3.57
CA MET A 274 -22.97 -16.67 -3.84
C MET A 274 -23.58 -16.13 -2.55
N ALA A 275 -24.31 -15.01 -2.65
CA ALA A 275 -25.22 -14.63 -1.57
C ALA A 275 -26.25 -15.74 -1.40
N LEU A 276 -26.60 -16.05 -0.14
CA LEU A 276 -27.70 -16.97 0.14
C LEU A 276 -28.98 -16.44 -0.52
N GLU A 277 -29.66 -17.31 -1.29
CA GLU A 277 -30.99 -17.03 -1.86
C GLU A 277 -31.94 -16.48 -0.80
N GLY A 278 -32.79 -15.52 -1.19
CA GLY A 278 -33.77 -14.89 -0.30
C GLY A 278 -33.25 -13.68 0.48
N THR A 279 -32.12 -13.11 0.06
CA THR A 279 -31.55 -11.93 0.73
C THR A 279 -31.29 -10.73 -0.17
N GLU A 280 -31.90 -10.70 -1.35
CA GLU A 280 -31.79 -9.58 -2.29
C GLU A 280 -32.69 -8.42 -1.84
N VAL A 281 -32.20 -7.19 -1.97
CA VAL A 281 -33.05 -6.00 -1.85
C VAL A 281 -33.61 -5.72 -3.24
N SER A 282 -34.92 -5.91 -3.42
CA SER A 282 -35.62 -5.82 -4.71
C SER A 282 -35.51 -4.46 -5.39
N ASP A 283 -35.19 -3.40 -4.63
CA ASP A 283 -35.33 -2.01 -5.10
C ASP A 283 -34.00 -1.26 -5.28
N CYS A 284 -32.85 -1.95 -5.13
CA CYS A 284 -31.54 -1.34 -5.37
C CYS A 284 -30.80 -2.09 -6.49
N VAL A 285 -30.85 -1.53 -7.70
CA VAL A 285 -30.17 -2.06 -8.90
C VAL A 285 -28.66 -2.24 -8.68
N SER A 286 -28.04 -1.39 -7.83
CA SER A 286 -26.61 -1.47 -7.48
C SER A 286 -26.28 -2.42 -6.32
N CYS A 287 -27.31 -2.99 -5.67
CA CYS A 287 -27.18 -3.89 -4.51
C CYS A 287 -27.55 -5.34 -4.84
N MET A 288 -27.97 -5.62 -6.08
CA MET A 288 -28.15 -6.97 -6.59
C MET A 288 -26.76 -7.57 -6.89
N LEU A 289 -26.47 -8.73 -6.32
CA LEU A 289 -25.16 -9.42 -6.37
C LEU A 289 -25.03 -10.34 -7.59
#